data_AF-A0A7C6USY6-F1
#
_entry.id   AF-A0A7C6USY6-F1
#
_cell.length_a   1.000
_cell.length_b   1.000
_cell.length_c   1.000
_cell.angle_alpha   90.00
_cell.angle_beta   90.00
_cell.angle_gamma   90.00
#
_symmetry.space_group_name_H-M   'P 1'
#
loop_
_entity.id
_entity.type
_entity.pdbx_description
1 polymer ?
#
loop_
_entity_poly.entity_id
_entity_poly.type
_entity_poly.pdbx_seq_one_letter_code
_entity_poly.pdbx_strand_id
1 'polypeptide(L)' 'MGKPLFEDLERVKLNILKTCEKLLQENRLEKDEFQGIVEFLDGINEYSDQEFKAELSRLSKGLSDFLDWE' A
#
# COMPACT_ATOMS: atom_id res chain seq x y z
N MET A 1 -20.36 2.51 18.77
CA MET A 1 -20.50 2.89 17.35
C MET A 1 -19.10 3.01 16.79
N GLY A 2 -18.63 1.99 16.07
CA GLY A 2 -17.32 2.03 15.40
C GLY A 2 -17.32 3.12 14.33
N LYS A 3 -16.22 3.87 14.23
CA LYS A 3 -16.09 4.98 13.27
C LYS A 3 -16.09 4.41 11.85
N PRO A 4 -17.04 4.78 10.96
CA PRO A 4 -17.13 4.25 9.59
C PRO A 4 -15.80 4.34 8.81
N LEU A 5 -15.05 5.42 9.03
CA LEU A 5 -13.76 5.70 8.39
C LEU A 5 -12.66 4.67 8.68
N PHE A 6 -12.69 4.01 9.84
CA PHE A 6 -11.67 3.02 10.20
C PHE A 6 -11.90 1.68 9.50
N GLU A 7 -13.16 1.26 9.37
CA GLU A 7 -13.53 0.04 8.63
C GLU A 7 -13.27 0.19 7.12
N ASP A 8 -13.46 1.39 6.58
CA ASP A 8 -13.17 1.71 5.19
C ASP A 8 -11.66 1.66 4.90
N LEU A 9 -10.84 2.20 5.80
CA LEU A 9 -9.39 2.18 5.65
C LEU A 9 -8.81 0.77 5.72
N GLU A 10 -9.23 -0.04 6.71
CA GLU A 10 -8.79 -1.43 6.82
C GLU A 10 -9.22 -2.26 5.60
N ARG A 11 -10.43 -2.00 5.06
CA ARG A 11 -10.87 -2.63 3.80
C ARG A 11 -9.98 -2.24 2.62
N VAL A 12 -9.57 -0.97 2.53
CA VAL A 12 -8.66 -0.49 1.47
C VAL A 12 -7.29 -1.15 1.61
N LYS A 13 -6.71 -1.21 2.81
CA LYS A 13 -5.44 -1.93 3.07
C LYS A 13 -5.49 -3.37 2.60
N LEU A 14 -6.55 -4.10 2.98
CA LEU A 14 -6.74 -5.49 2.59
C LEU A 14 -6.84 -5.67 1.06
N ASN A 15 -7.47 -4.73 0.35
CA ASN A 15 -7.56 -4.79 -1.11
C ASN A 15 -6.21 -4.51 -1.79
N ILE A 16 -5.40 -3.60 -1.23
CA ILE A 16 -4.04 -3.34 -1.70
C ILE A 16 -3.18 -4.60 -1.49
N LEU A 17 -3.19 -5.18 -0.29
CA LEU A 17 -2.44 -6.41 0.01
C LEU A 17 -2.81 -7.57 -0.94
N LYS A 18 -4.09 -7.82 -1.16
CA LYS A 18 -4.56 -8.85 -2.11
C LYS A 18 -4.07 -8.61 -3.54
N THR A 19 -3.92 -7.36 -3.94
CA THR A 19 -3.42 -7.00 -5.26
C THR A 19 -1.92 -7.26 -5.34
N CYS A 20 -1.16 -6.83 -4.32
CA CYS A 20 0.28 -7.06 -4.24
C CYS A 20 0.63 -8.56 -4.12
N GLU A 21 -0.19 -9.35 -3.41
CA GLU A 21 -0.05 -10.82 -3.34
C GLU A 21 -0.18 -11.47 -4.72
N LYS A 22 -1.13 -11.01 -5.56
CA LYS A 22 -1.27 -11.49 -6.93
C LYS A 22 -0.06 -11.12 -7.78
N LEU A 23 0.44 -9.88 -7.66
CA LEU A 23 1.63 -9.44 -8.38
C LEU A 23 2.87 -10.24 -7.98
N LEU A 24 3.01 -10.57 -6.70
CA LEU A 24 4.07 -11.45 -6.19
C LEU A 24 3.96 -12.86 -6.80
N GLN A 25 2.75 -13.43 -6.87
CA GLN A 25 2.51 -14.72 -7.53
C GLN A 25 2.81 -14.70 -9.03
N GLU A 26 2.61 -13.55 -9.69
CA GLU A 26 2.92 -13.33 -11.10
C GLU A 26 4.41 -13.01 -11.36
N ASN A 27 5.27 -12.97 -10.32
CA ASN A 27 6.66 -12.50 -10.37
C ASN A 27 6.80 -11.05 -10.91
N ARG A 28 5.77 -10.24 -10.73
CA ARG A 28 5.74 -8.81 -11.12
C ARG A 28 6.05 -7.87 -9.96
N LEU A 29 6.23 -8.43 -8.77
CA LEU A 29 6.61 -7.74 -7.55
C LEU A 29 7.61 -8.64 -6.82
N GLU A 30 8.75 -8.08 -6.41
CA GLU A 30 9.70 -8.84 -5.60
C GLU A 30 9.20 -8.98 -4.16
N LYS A 31 9.67 -10.01 -3.46
CA LYS A 31 9.28 -10.26 -2.07
C LYS A 31 9.65 -9.09 -1.14
N ASP A 32 10.78 -8.45 -1.40
CA ASP A 32 11.27 -7.31 -0.61
C ASP A 32 10.43 -6.05 -0.87
N GLU A 33 9.95 -5.86 -2.10
CA GLU A 33 9.01 -4.79 -2.44
C GLU A 33 7.63 -5.02 -1.79
N PHE A 34 7.14 -6.26 -1.80
CA PHE A 34 5.92 -6.63 -1.09
C PHE A 34 6.03 -6.35 0.42
N GLN A 35 7.15 -6.72 1.04
CA GLN A 35 7.41 -6.46 2.45
C GLN A 35 7.41 -4.96 2.77
N GLY A 36 7.99 -4.12 1.90
CA GLY A 36 7.95 -2.66 2.05
C GLY A 36 6.52 -2.09 1.99
N ILE A 37 5.65 -2.65 1.15
CA ILE A 37 4.24 -2.25 1.07
C ILE A 37 3.48 -2.65 2.34
N VAL A 38 3.74 -3.84 2.90
CA VAL A 38 3.13 -4.29 4.16
C VAL A 38 3.49 -3.32 5.30
N GLU A 39 4.79 -3.00 5.44
CA GLU A 39 5.27 -2.08 6.49
C GLU A 39 4.66 -0.68 6.38
N PHE A 40 4.49 -0.18 5.16
CA PHE A 40 3.83 1.10 4.91
C PHE A 40 2.34 1.09 5.28
N LEU A 41 1.62 0.02 4.95
CA LEU A 41 0.19 -0.10 5.28
C LEU A 41 -0.05 -0.27 6.78
N ASP A 42 0.87 -0.93 7.49
CA ASP A 42 0.83 -1.03 8.95
C ASP A 42 1.00 0.34 9.62
N GLY A 43 1.92 1.17 9.10
CA GLY A 43 2.22 2.52 9.62
C GLY A 43 1.26 3.62 9.18
N ILE A 44 0.35 3.38 8.22
CA ILE A 44 -0.45 4.44 7.57
C ILE A 44 -1.31 5.27 8.54
N ASN A 45 -1.72 4.68 9.67
CA ASN A 45 -2.54 5.36 10.69
C ASN A 45 -1.72 6.32 11.57
N GLU A 46 -0.40 6.16 11.58
CA GLU A 46 0.53 6.92 12.39
C GLU A 46 1.19 8.05 11.59
N TYR A 47 1.15 7.96 10.25
CA TYR A 47 1.72 8.98 9.38
C TYR A 47 0.88 10.25 9.35
N SER A 48 1.57 11.38 9.46
CA SER A 48 1.04 12.65 8.97
C SER A 48 0.93 12.64 7.44
N ASP A 49 0.12 13.54 6.88
CA ASP A 49 -0.04 13.69 5.43
C ASP A 49 1.30 13.88 4.68
N GLN A 50 2.29 14.48 5.33
CA GLN A 50 3.62 14.68 4.77
C GLN A 50 4.44 13.39 4.75
N GLU A 51 4.42 12.62 5.84
CA GLU A 51 5.10 11.33 5.95
C GLU A 51 4.47 10.30 5.00
N PHE A 52 3.14 10.29 4.90
CA PHE A 52 2.40 9.46 3.96
C PHE A 52 2.87 9.69 2.52
N LYS A 53 2.96 10.95 2.09
CA LYS A 53 3.41 11.30 0.73
C LYS A 53 4.87 10.94 0.48
N ALA A 54 5.74 11.10 1.49
CA ALA A 54 7.15 10.77 1.37
C ALA A 54 7.37 9.25 1.22
N GLU A 55 6.70 8.45 2.04
CA GLU A 55 6.78 6.99 1.96
C GLU A 55 6.08 6.45 0.71
N LEU A 56 4.95 7.03 0.30
CA LEU A 56 4.30 6.71 -0.96
C LEU A 56 5.25 6.98 -2.15
N SER A 57 5.96 8.10 -2.15
CA SER A 57 6.93 8.43 -3.22
C SER A 57 8.16 7.51 -3.21
N ARG A 58 8.53 6.98 -2.05
CA ARG A 58 9.63 6.01 -1.90
C ARG A 58 9.23 4.65 -2.46
N LEU A 59 8.01 4.19 -2.16
CA LEU A 59 7.44 2.96 -2.70
C LEU A 59 7.09 3.07 -4.19
N SER A 60 6.63 4.25 -4.64
CA SER A 60 6.25 4.51 -6.03
C SER A 60 7.43 4.59 -6.99
N LYS A 61 8.69 4.43 -6.56
CA LYS A 61 9.77 4.14 -7.51
C LYS A 61 9.68 2.72 -8.11
N GLY A 62 8.93 1.81 -7.48
CA GLY A 62 8.51 0.51 -8.04
C GLY A 62 7.00 0.41 -8.32
N LEU A 63 6.17 1.19 -7.61
CA LEU A 63 4.71 1.25 -7.81
C LEU A 63 4.25 2.34 -8.81
N SER A 64 5.12 3.20 -9.34
CA SER A 64 4.77 4.18 -10.39
C SER A 64 4.08 3.50 -11.56
N ASP A 65 4.57 2.32 -11.92
CA ASP A 65 4.06 1.50 -13.01
C ASP A 65 2.67 0.91 -12.71
N PHE A 66 2.22 0.95 -11.44
CA PHE A 66 0.90 0.48 -11.01
C PHE A 66 -0.14 1.62 -10.93
N LEU A 67 0.32 2.87 -10.78
CA LEU A 67 -0.54 4.06 -10.69
C LEU A 67 -0.74 4.76 -12.04
N ASP A 68 -0.02 4.35 -13.08
CA ASP A 68 -0.35 4.68 -14.48
C ASP A 68 -1.63 3.93 -14.91
N TRP A 69 -2.77 4.45 -14.46
CA TRP A 69 -4.08 4.10 -14.98
C TRP A 69 -4.60 5.29 -15.80
N GLU A 70 -4.43 5.21 -17.13
CA GLU A 70 -5.30 5.89 -18.11
C GLU A 70 -6.64 5.15 -18.25
#